data_AF-A0A0Q9XX64-F1
#
_entry.id   AF-A0A0Q9XX64-F1
#
_cell.length_a   1.000
_cell.length_b   1.000
_cell.length_c   1.000
_cell.angle_alpha   90.00
_cell.angle_beta   90.00
_cell.angle_gamma   90.00
#
_symmetry.space_group_name_H-M   'P 1'
#
loop_
_entity.id
_entity.type
_entity.pdbx_description
1 polymer ?
#
loop_
_entity_poly.entity_id
_entity_poly.type
_entity_poly.pdbx_seq_one_letter_code
_entity_poly.pdbx_strand_id
1 'polypeptide(L)'
;MISAKRKAFIFLIIAFILAIMTGWFINTQISHAKEVMGQSVKVAVAKKDIVAYSEISENMVEWMEIPKSNAGSSFITTEQDLKEHLSIVDLKKGDLITKNLVRSQVDIPDGHRVVWLNPTENVLMDSTDLCGRQG
;
A
#
# COMPACT_ATOMS: atom_id res chain seq x y z
N MET A 1 -3.83 67.81 -9.80
CA MET A 1 -4.54 66.85 -10.67
C MET A 1 -3.52 65.90 -11.27
N ILE A 2 -3.28 64.73 -10.66
CA ILE A 2 -2.38 63.74 -11.26
C ILE A 2 -2.99 63.31 -12.60
N SER A 3 -2.23 63.40 -13.68
CA SER A 3 -2.75 63.17 -15.03
C SER A 3 -3.30 61.74 -15.15
N ALA A 4 -4.42 61.58 -15.83
CA ALA A 4 -5.09 60.29 -16.01
C ALA A 4 -4.15 59.20 -16.55
N LYS A 5 -3.16 59.60 -17.37
CA LYS A 5 -2.07 58.72 -17.87
C LYS A 5 -1.27 58.05 -16.75
N ARG A 6 -0.95 58.75 -15.66
CA ARG A 6 -0.16 58.18 -14.55
C ARG A 6 -0.97 57.18 -13.72
N LYS A 7 -2.27 57.42 -13.54
CA LYS A 7 -3.17 56.47 -12.85
C LYS A 7 -3.35 55.17 -13.65
N ALA A 8 -3.53 55.29 -14.96
CA ALA A 8 -3.66 54.13 -15.85
C ALA A 8 -2.40 53.25 -15.83
N PHE A 9 -1.22 53.86 -15.81
CA PHE A 9 0.05 53.13 -15.74
C PHE A 9 0.22 52.35 -14.42
N ILE A 10 -0.16 52.95 -13.29
CA ILE A 10 -0.13 52.28 -11.98
C ILE A 10 -1.10 51.10 -11.95
N PHE A 11 -2.32 51.28 -12.48
CA PHE A 11 -3.30 50.19 -12.59
C PHE A 11 -2.78 49.03 -13.45
N LEU A 12 -2.10 49.34 -14.56
CA LEU A 12 -1.52 48.33 -15.43
C LEU A 12 -0.43 47.51 -14.73
N ILE A 13 0.45 48.17 -13.97
CA ILE A 13 1.48 47.47 -13.20
C ILE A 13 0.86 46.56 -12.14
N ILE A 14 -0.14 47.05 -11.40
CA ILE A 14 -0.83 46.26 -10.37
C ILE A 14 -1.52 45.04 -11.00
N ALA A 15 -2.22 45.23 -12.12
CA ALA A 15 -2.86 44.12 -12.83
C ALA A 15 -1.84 43.09 -13.32
N PHE A 16 -0.67 43.56 -13.79
CA PHE A 16 0.41 42.67 -14.24
C PHE A 16 1.02 41.86 -13.10
N ILE A 17 1.23 42.47 -11.93
CA ILE A 17 1.69 41.77 -10.72
C ILE A 17 0.66 40.72 -10.29
N LEU A 18 -0.63 41.07 -10.27
CA LEU A 18 -1.70 40.12 -9.95
C LEU A 18 -1.74 38.94 -10.94
N ALA A 19 -1.55 39.20 -12.23
CA ALA A 19 -1.52 38.16 -13.26
C ALA A 19 -0.36 37.16 -13.02
N ILE A 20 0.83 37.66 -12.67
CA ILE A 20 1.98 36.81 -12.35
C ILE A 20 1.70 35.97 -11.10
N MET A 21 1.18 36.57 -10.03
CA MET A 21 0.85 35.84 -8.81
C MET A 21 -0.21 34.76 -9.06
N THR A 22 -1.23 35.08 -9.86
CA THR A 22 -2.29 34.14 -10.23
C THR A 22 -1.76 33.00 -11.09
N GLY A 23 -0.91 33.30 -12.08
CA GLY A 23 -0.26 32.30 -12.91
C GLY A 23 0.61 31.34 -12.09
N TRP A 24 1.37 31.88 -11.14
CA TRP A 24 2.15 31.06 -10.22
C TRP A 24 1.27 30.17 -9.33
N PHE A 25 0.20 30.74 -8.75
CA PHE A 25 -0.74 30.00 -7.89
C PHE A 25 -1.48 28.89 -8.63
N ILE A 26 -1.92 29.12 -9.87
CA ILE A 26 -2.56 28.09 -10.69
C ILE A 26 -1.56 26.97 -11.01
N ASN A 27 -0.31 27.33 -11.35
CA ASN A 27 0.71 26.35 -11.68
C ASN A 27 1.05 25.44 -10.49
N THR A 28 1.14 25.97 -9.27
CA THR A 28 1.39 25.14 -8.08
C THR A 28 0.23 24.19 -7.79
N GLN A 29 -1.01 24.64 -7.93
CA GLN A 29 -2.20 23.80 -7.72
C GLN A 29 -2.29 22.67 -8.76
N ILE A 30 -1.95 22.95 -10.02
CA ILE A 30 -1.92 21.92 -11.07
C ILE A 30 -0.81 20.91 -10.80
N SER A 31 0.38 21.35 -10.40
CA SER A 31 1.49 20.45 -10.07
C SER A 31 1.15 19.55 -8.89
N HIS A 32 0.54 20.09 -7.83
CA HIS A 32 0.12 19.30 -6.68
C HIS A 32 -0.98 18.29 -7.04
N ALA A 33 -1.96 18.68 -7.85
CA ALA A 33 -2.99 17.76 -8.35
C ALA A 33 -2.38 16.64 -9.22
N LYS A 34 -1.39 16.99 -10.06
CA LYS A 34 -0.65 16.01 -10.87
C LYS A 34 0.21 15.08 -10.02
N GLU A 35 0.79 15.54 -8.93
CA GLU A 35 1.60 14.69 -8.04
C GLU A 35 0.73 13.67 -7.31
N VAL A 36 -0.45 14.08 -6.85
CA VAL A 36 -1.43 13.20 -6.19
C VAL A 36 -1.99 12.15 -7.18
N MET A 37 -2.22 12.52 -8.45
CA MET A 37 -2.77 11.61 -9.47
C MET A 37 -1.70 10.84 -10.26
N GLY A 38 -0.46 11.33 -10.29
CA GLY A 38 0.61 10.88 -11.20
C GLY A 38 1.65 9.98 -10.56
N GLN A 39 1.64 9.81 -9.23
CA GLN A 39 2.38 8.72 -8.62
C GLN A 39 1.68 7.41 -8.99
N SER A 40 2.13 6.71 -10.03
CA SER A 40 1.69 5.35 -10.33
C SER A 40 2.45 4.37 -9.43
N VAL A 41 1.73 3.36 -8.93
CA VAL A 41 2.30 2.27 -8.14
C VAL A 41 2.04 0.98 -8.89
N LYS A 42 3.08 0.15 -9.00
CA LYS A 42 2.96 -1.21 -9.53
C LYS A 42 2.28 -2.08 -8.49
N VAL A 43 1.17 -2.71 -8.86
CA VAL A 43 0.45 -3.66 -8.02
C VAL A 43 0.43 -5.03 -8.66
N ALA A 44 0.49 -6.07 -7.83
CA ALA A 44 0.41 -7.45 -8.26
C ALA A 44 -1.03 -7.85 -8.64
N VAL A 45 -1.19 -8.44 -9.83
CA VAL A 45 -2.45 -8.93 -10.39
C VAL A 45 -2.27 -10.40 -10.78
N ALA A 46 -3.31 -11.22 -10.59
CA ALA A 46 -3.31 -12.62 -11.03
C ALA A 46 -3.35 -12.72 -12.57
N LYS A 47 -2.31 -13.30 -13.17
CA LYS A 47 -2.21 -13.50 -14.63
C LYS A 47 -3.12 -14.63 -15.15
N LYS A 48 -3.42 -15.59 -14.27
CA LYS A 48 -4.26 -16.77 -14.51
C LYS A 48 -5.03 -17.11 -13.24
N ASP A 49 -5.98 -18.03 -13.34
CA ASP A 49 -6.70 -18.51 -12.17
C ASP A 49 -5.74 -19.25 -11.23
N ILE A 50 -5.73 -18.86 -9.96
CA ILE A 50 -4.91 -19.43 -8.88
C ILE A 50 -5.88 -20.05 -7.88
N VAL A 51 -5.70 -21.34 -7.61
CA VAL A 51 -6.55 -22.08 -6.66
C VAL A 51 -6.16 -21.74 -5.22
N ALA A 52 -7.11 -21.76 -4.30
CA ALA A 52 -6.84 -21.61 -2.87
C ALA A 52 -5.80 -22.63 -2.39
N TYR A 53 -4.98 -22.20 -1.42
CA TYR A 53 -3.87 -22.95 -0.82
C TYR A 53 -2.79 -23.42 -1.79
N SER A 54 -2.72 -22.82 -2.99
CA SER A 54 -1.62 -23.03 -3.92
C SER A 54 -0.51 -22.00 -3.72
N GLU A 55 0.71 -22.42 -4.02
CA GLU A 55 1.90 -21.56 -3.99
C GLU A 55 1.83 -20.53 -5.12
N ILE A 56 2.08 -19.26 -4.80
CA ILE A 56 2.07 -18.18 -5.79
C ILE A 56 3.48 -18.03 -6.35
N SER A 57 3.70 -18.54 -7.56
CA SER A 57 4.96 -18.34 -8.28
C SER A 57 4.95 -17.07 -9.14
N GLU A 58 6.13 -16.49 -9.39
CA GLU A 58 6.31 -15.23 -10.16
C GLU A 58 5.65 -15.28 -11.55
N ASN A 59 5.59 -16.46 -12.18
CA ASN A 59 4.95 -16.64 -13.49
C ASN A 59 3.42 -16.55 -13.47
N MET A 60 2.79 -16.57 -12.28
CA MET A 60 1.34 -16.45 -12.11
C MET A 60 0.90 -15.00 -11.85
N VAL A 61 1.85 -14.09 -11.71
CA VAL A 61 1.62 -12.70 -11.31
C VAL A 61 2.00 -11.76 -12.45
N GLU A 62 1.20 -10.72 -12.61
CA GLU A 62 1.41 -9.64 -13.56
C GLU A 62 1.42 -8.32 -12.80
N TRP A 63 2.30 -7.39 -13.20
CA TRP A 63 2.42 -6.08 -12.56
C TRP A 63 1.65 -5.04 -13.34
N MET A 64 0.59 -4.50 -12.74
CA MET A 64 -0.24 -3.44 -13.33
C MET A 64 0.05 -2.11 -12.65
N GLU A 65 0.13 -1.03 -13.43
CA GLU A 65 0.30 0.32 -12.88
C GLU A 65 -1.06 0.95 -12.57
N ILE A 66 -1.27 1.30 -11.29
CA ILE A 66 -2.49 1.96 -10.81
C ILE A 66 -2.10 3.29 -10.15
N PRO A 67 -2.90 4.36 -10.29
CA PRO A 67 -2.67 5.60 -9.56
C PRO A 67 -2.63 5.36 -8.05
N LYS A 68 -1.64 5.94 -7.35
CA LYS A 68 -1.47 5.81 -5.91
C LYS A 68 -2.67 6.30 -5.11
N SER A 69 -3.47 7.21 -5.67
CA SER A 69 -4.76 7.62 -5.08
C SER A 69 -5.70 6.43 -4.82
N ASN A 70 -5.56 5.37 -5.61
CA ASN A 70 -6.39 4.16 -5.54
C ASN A 70 -5.63 2.98 -4.93
N ALA A 71 -4.32 3.12 -4.71
CA ALA A 71 -3.49 2.08 -4.09
C ALA A 71 -3.61 2.16 -2.56
N GLY A 72 -4.55 1.42 -1.98
CA GLY A 72 -4.60 1.13 -0.55
C GLY A 72 -3.31 0.48 -0.04
N SER A 73 -2.98 0.67 1.24
CA SER A 73 -1.77 0.15 1.88
C SER A 73 -1.64 -1.39 1.87
N SER A 74 -2.72 -2.09 1.55
CA SER A 74 -2.79 -3.56 1.51
C SER A 74 -2.32 -4.18 0.19
N PHE A 75 -1.99 -3.37 -0.83
CA PHE A 75 -1.46 -3.90 -2.09
C PHE A 75 -0.01 -4.37 -1.95
N ILE A 76 0.33 -5.41 -2.70
CA ILE A 76 1.71 -5.88 -2.80
C ILE A 76 2.38 -5.13 -3.95
N THR A 77 3.46 -4.43 -3.65
CA THR A 77 4.20 -3.57 -4.59
C THR A 77 5.58 -4.10 -4.94
N THR A 78 6.01 -5.17 -4.28
CA THR A 78 7.35 -5.77 -4.39
C THR A 78 7.23 -7.28 -4.62
N GLU A 79 8.10 -7.83 -5.47
CA GLU A 79 8.16 -9.27 -5.73
C GLU A 79 8.53 -10.06 -4.47
N GLN A 80 9.40 -9.50 -3.62
CA GLN A 80 9.80 -10.11 -2.33
C GLN A 80 8.62 -10.34 -1.38
N ASP A 81 7.64 -9.44 -1.35
CA ASP A 81 6.45 -9.57 -0.49
C ASP A 81 5.55 -10.74 -0.94
N LEU A 82 5.80 -11.30 -2.12
CA LEU A 82 5.00 -12.35 -2.75
C LEU A 82 5.73 -13.69 -2.80
N LYS A 83 7.05 -13.73 -2.55
CA LYS A 83 7.84 -14.97 -2.51
C LYS A 83 7.42 -15.81 -1.30
N GLU A 84 7.30 -17.12 -1.50
CA GLU A 84 6.96 -18.09 -0.44
C GLU A 84 5.61 -17.81 0.23
N HIS A 85 4.67 -17.21 -0.51
CA HIS A 85 3.31 -16.98 -0.04
C HIS A 85 2.30 -17.90 -0.73
N LEU A 86 1.33 -18.35 0.05
CA LEU A 86 0.21 -19.18 -0.36
C LEU A 86 -1.04 -18.32 -0.52
N SER A 87 -1.85 -18.56 -1.56
CA SER A 87 -3.17 -17.92 -1.65
C SER A 87 -4.12 -18.54 -0.64
N ILE A 88 -4.90 -17.73 0.08
CA ILE A 88 -5.93 -18.23 1.02
C ILE A 88 -7.25 -18.46 0.28
N VAL A 89 -7.46 -17.78 -0.85
CA VAL A 89 -8.70 -17.80 -1.62
C VAL A 89 -8.45 -18.16 -3.08
N ASP A 90 -9.50 -18.57 -3.79
CA ASP A 90 -9.44 -18.70 -5.24
C ASP A 90 -9.36 -17.31 -5.88
N LEU A 91 -8.31 -17.06 -6.66
CA LEU A 91 -8.13 -15.82 -7.41
C LEU A 91 -8.40 -16.10 -8.88
N LYS A 92 -9.23 -15.26 -9.50
CA LYS A 92 -9.44 -15.32 -10.94
C LYS A 92 -8.40 -14.47 -11.66
N LYS A 93 -8.19 -14.78 -12.93
CA LYS A 93 -7.42 -13.92 -13.82
C LYS A 93 -7.92 -12.48 -13.77
N GLY A 94 -7.01 -11.55 -13.48
CA GLY A 94 -7.29 -10.12 -13.37
C GLY A 94 -7.56 -9.65 -11.93
N ASP A 95 -7.64 -10.57 -10.96
CA ASP A 95 -7.85 -10.19 -9.55
C ASP A 95 -6.59 -9.58 -8.93
N LEU A 96 -6.80 -8.58 -8.07
CA LEU A 96 -5.73 -7.89 -7.35
C LEU A 96 -5.26 -8.72 -6.17
N ILE A 97 -3.94 -8.92 -6.08
CA ILE A 97 -3.34 -9.65 -4.96
C ILE A 97 -3.03 -8.64 -3.85
N THR A 98 -3.63 -8.88 -2.68
CA THR A 98 -3.43 -8.04 -1.49
C THR A 98 -2.90 -8.88 -0.34
N LYS A 99 -2.24 -8.23 0.62
CA LYS A 99 -1.62 -8.85 1.80
C LYS A 99 -2.60 -9.70 2.63
N ASN A 100 -3.89 -9.41 2.56
CA ASN A 100 -4.92 -10.14 3.30
C ASN A 100 -5.33 -11.45 2.63
N LEU A 101 -5.01 -11.62 1.34
CA LEU A 101 -5.35 -12.81 0.56
C LEU A 101 -4.21 -13.81 0.49
N VAL A 102 -3.04 -13.45 1.03
CA VAL A 102 -1.83 -14.27 0.99
C VAL A 102 -1.34 -14.55 2.40
N ARG A 103 -0.76 -15.73 2.60
CA ARG A 103 -0.15 -16.13 3.87
C ARG A 103 1.26 -16.62 3.62
N SER A 104 2.22 -16.20 4.45
CA SER A 104 3.57 -16.75 4.39
C SER A 104 3.54 -18.25 4.66
N GLN A 105 4.25 -19.00 3.84
CA GLN A 105 4.43 -20.42 4.04
C GLN A 105 5.14 -20.64 5.38
N VAL A 106 4.56 -21.47 6.24
CA VAL A 106 5.23 -21.89 7.47
C VAL A 106 6.33 -22.83 7.02
N ASP A 107 7.58 -22.36 7.07
CA ASP A 107 8.76 -23.16 6.79
C ASP A 107 8.90 -24.21 7.91
N ILE A 108 8.35 -25.40 7.67
CA ILE A 108 8.58 -26.57 8.51
C ILE A 108 9.82 -27.24 7.92
N PRO A 109 10.96 -27.24 8.63
CA PRO A 109 12.19 -27.83 8.10
C PRO A 109 11.98 -29.31 7.79
N ASP A 110 12.59 -29.80 6.71
CA ASP A 110 12.54 -31.21 6.34
C ASP A 110 12.87 -32.12 7.54
N GLY A 111 12.04 -33.14 7.74
CA GLY A 111 12.15 -34.07 8.87
C GLY A 111 11.42 -33.64 10.17
N HIS A 112 10.77 -32.47 10.18
CA HIS A 112 9.95 -32.04 11.32
C HIS A 112 8.46 -32.24 11.01
N ARG A 113 7.70 -32.66 12.02
CA ARG A 113 6.23 -32.81 11.91
C ARG A 113 5.55 -31.96 12.96
N VAL A 114 4.44 -31.32 12.58
CA VAL A 114 3.57 -30.65 13.55
C VAL A 114 2.84 -31.74 14.32
N VAL A 115 3.07 -31.79 15.64
CA VAL A 115 2.32 -32.65 16.55
C VAL A 115 1.33 -31.77 17.30
N TRP A 116 0.04 -32.05 17.13
CA TRP A 116 -0.99 -31.39 17.92
C TRP A 116 -0.93 -31.94 19.36
N LEU A 117 -0.43 -31.14 20.29
CA LEU A 117 -0.47 -31.47 21.71
C LEU A 117 -1.79 -30.96 22.26
N ASN A 118 -2.67 -31.87 22.66
CA ASN A 118 -3.89 -31.52 23.37
C ASN A 118 -3.52 -31.41 24.86
N PRO A 119 -3.45 -30.20 25.45
CA PRO A 119 -3.05 -30.07 26.84
C PRO A 119 -4.11 -30.69 27.75
N THR A 120 -3.72 -31.68 28.54
CA THR A 120 -4.53 -32.19 29.65
C THR A 120 -4.49 -31.18 30.81
N GLU A 121 -5.51 -31.22 31.69
CA GLU A 121 -5.65 -30.28 32.82
C GLU A 121 -4.39 -30.18 33.71
N ASN A 122 -3.61 -31.27 33.80
CA ASN A 122 -2.36 -31.34 34.57
C ASN A 122 -1.18 -30.54 33.95
N VAL A 123 -1.24 -30.17 32.67
CA VAL A 123 -0.14 -29.49 31.94
C VAL A 123 -0.40 -27.98 31.82
N LEU A 124 -1.63 -27.52 32.08
CA LEU A 124 -1.99 -26.10 32.10
C LEU A 124 -1.56 -25.39 33.40
N MET A 125 -1.20 -26.16 34.44
CA MET A 125 -0.80 -25.64 35.75
C MET A 125 0.72 -25.65 35.94
N ASP A 126 1.42 -24.72 35.29
CA ASP A 126 2.81 -24.36 35.67
C ASP A 126 3.07 -22.84 35.54
N SER A 127 2.03 -22.02 35.72
CA SER A 127 2.18 -20.56 35.75
C SER A 127 1.92 -19.96 37.13
N THR A 128 1.88 -20.77 38.21
CA THR A 128 1.53 -20.31 39.56
C THR A 128 2.69 -20.23 40.55
N ASP A 129 3.94 -20.10 40.11
CA ASP A 129 5.09 -19.95 41.02
C ASP A 129 5.92 -18.66 40.86
N LEU A 130 5.34 -17.60 40.28
CA LEU A 130 5.93 -16.24 40.32
C LEU A 130 5.11 -15.17 41.04
N CYS A 131 4.11 -15.55 41.84
CA CYS A 131 3.54 -14.63 42.84
C CYS A 131 4.02 -15.00 44.26
N GLY A 132 5.33 -15.16 44.40
CA GLY A 132 5.99 -15.19 45.69
C GLY A 132 5.97 -13.79 46.34
N ARG A 133 5.49 -13.74 47.58
CA ARG A 133 5.97 -12.86 48.66
C ARG A 133 6.22 -11.39 48.27
N GLN A 134 5.20 -10.56 48.47
CA GLN A 134 5.34 -9.33 49.26
C GLN A 134 4.14 -9.35 50.23
N GLY A 135 4.32 -9.49 51.53
CA GLY A 135 5.08 -8.57 52.37
C GLY A 135 4.06 -7.69 53.05
#